data_AF-A0A813WU10-F1
#
_entry.id   AF-A0A813WU10-F1
#
_cell.length_a   1.000
_cell.length_b   1.000
_cell.length_c   1.000
_cell.angle_alpha   90.00
_cell.angle_beta   90.00
_cell.angle_gamma   90.00
#
_symmetry.space_group_name_H-M   'P 1'
#
loop_
_entity.id
_entity.type
_entity.pdbx_description
1 polymer ?
#
loop_
_entity_poly.entity_id
_entity_poly.type
_entity_poly.pdbx_seq_one_letter_code
_entity_poly.pdbx_strand_id
1 'polypeptide(L)'
;MTPENGTFRCSIDIPDGEHEYKYRVRRTDGDNWTDVIDPYVKKYDPTRNTGLINIKNGKQQMDEFIWKYDDTKLPDNKNLIIYEMYVADFSDNGQFSGIIGKLDYLSDLGINAIELMPIQESMGLAHDWGYSTRHFFALKPTYGTSTDLKQFVDECHRRGIRVFIDGVFNHTAGDCPLAVIDHDYWVR
;
A
#
# COMPACT_ATOMS: atom_id res chain seq x y z
N MET A 1 -6.35 10.71 -27.53
CA MET A 1 -7.05 9.43 -27.30
C MET A 1 -8.51 9.77 -27.05
N THR A 2 -9.45 9.06 -27.67
CA THR A 2 -10.87 9.21 -27.38
C THR A 2 -11.22 8.29 -26.22
N PRO A 3 -11.85 8.79 -25.14
CA PRO A 3 -12.20 7.93 -24.01
C PRO A 3 -13.33 6.97 -24.38
N GLU A 4 -13.29 5.77 -23.81
CA GLU A 4 -14.40 4.82 -23.81
C GLU A 4 -15.05 4.85 -22.43
N ASN A 5 -16.27 5.38 -22.32
CA ASN A 5 -16.97 5.57 -21.04
C ASN A 5 -16.14 6.29 -19.96
N GLY A 6 -15.40 7.33 -20.34
CA GLY A 6 -14.52 8.08 -19.43
C GLY A 6 -13.17 7.40 -19.13
N THR A 7 -12.93 6.21 -19.66
CA THR A 7 -11.64 5.49 -19.51
C THR A 7 -10.71 5.82 -20.67
N PHE A 8 -9.46 6.16 -20.35
CA PHE A 8 -8.37 6.30 -21.31
C PHE A 8 -7.44 5.10 -21.20
N ARG A 9 -7.08 4.49 -22.33
CA ARG A 9 -6.16 3.35 -22.37
C ARG A 9 -5.09 3.58 -23.44
N CYS A 10 -3.87 3.14 -23.12
CA CYS A 10 -2.79 3.01 -24.09
C CYS A 10 -2.04 1.71 -23.82
N SER A 11 -1.41 1.17 -24.86
CA SER A 11 -0.48 0.05 -24.77
C SER A 11 0.87 0.54 -25.25
N ILE A 12 1.91 0.24 -24.48
CA ILE A 12 3.28 0.66 -24.76
C ILE A 12 4.17 -0.56 -24.54
N ASP A 13 4.97 -0.91 -25.54
CA ASP A 13 6.01 -1.92 -25.40
C ASP A 13 7.24 -1.26 -24.78
N ILE A 14 7.60 -1.68 -23.57
CA ILE A 14 8.80 -1.22 -22.86
C ILE A 14 9.69 -2.41 -22.51
N PRO A 15 11.03 -2.23 -22.46
CA PRO A 15 11.95 -3.33 -22.12
C PRO A 15 11.69 -3.90 -20.73
N ASP A 16 12.18 -5.12 -20.49
CA ASP A 16 12.23 -5.67 -19.14
C ASP A 16 13.06 -4.77 -18.21
N GLY A 17 12.63 -4.65 -16.95
CA GLY A 17 13.25 -3.78 -15.96
C GLY A 17 12.26 -2.89 -15.22
N GLU A 18 12.79 -2.09 -14.30
CA GLU A 18 12.02 -1.10 -13.55
C GLU A 18 11.94 0.22 -14.33
N HIS A 19 10.73 0.77 -14.42
CA HIS A 19 10.43 2.01 -15.14
C HIS A 19 9.59 2.93 -14.26
N GLU A 20 9.88 4.22 -14.38
CA GLU A 20 9.11 5.29 -13.76
C GLU A 20 7.96 5.73 -14.68
N TYR A 21 6.81 6.04 -14.09
CA TYR A 21 5.66 6.52 -14.85
C TYR A 21 4.81 7.52 -14.07
N LYS A 22 4.06 8.33 -14.83
CA LYS A 22 2.98 9.21 -14.40
C LYS A 22 1.92 9.27 -15.49
N TYR A 23 0.73 9.73 -15.13
CA TYR A 23 -0.25 10.19 -16.11
C TYR A 23 -0.18 11.69 -16.25
N ARG A 24 -0.33 12.17 -17.48
CA ARG A 24 -0.52 13.59 -17.75
C ARG A 24 -1.97 13.81 -18.13
N VAL A 25 -2.72 14.45 -17.26
CA VAL A 25 -4.17 14.62 -17.38
C VAL A 25 -4.52 16.08 -17.65
N ARG A 26 -5.59 16.30 -18.39
CA ARG A 26 -6.22 17.61 -18.56
C ARG A 26 -7.62 17.54 -17.97
N ARG A 27 -7.89 18.38 -16.97
CA ARG A 27 -9.19 18.45 -16.32
C ARG A 27 -10.24 19.07 -17.26
N THR A 28 -11.51 18.87 -16.96
CA THR A 28 -12.63 19.44 -17.73
C THR A 28 -12.95 20.89 -17.34
N ASP A 29 -12.51 21.32 -16.15
CA ASP A 29 -12.74 22.66 -15.59
C ASP A 29 -11.69 23.70 -16.01
N GLY A 30 -10.73 23.32 -16.87
CA GLY A 30 -9.74 24.25 -17.43
C GLY A 30 -8.83 23.61 -18.47
N ASP A 31 -7.98 24.43 -19.11
CA ASP A 31 -7.05 23.98 -20.15
C ASP A 31 -5.68 23.52 -19.63
N ASN A 32 -5.51 23.49 -18.30
CA ASN A 32 -4.23 23.14 -17.69
C ASN A 32 -4.00 21.63 -17.67
N TRP A 33 -2.80 21.22 -18.10
CA TRP A 33 -2.31 19.86 -17.95
C TRP A 33 -1.58 19.70 -16.62
N THR A 34 -1.79 18.58 -15.95
CA THR A 34 -1.13 18.24 -14.69
C THR A 34 -0.61 16.82 -14.74
N ASP A 35 0.60 16.62 -14.22
CA ASP A 35 1.14 15.28 -14.00
C ASP A 35 0.60 14.73 -12.68
N VAL A 36 0.01 13.54 -12.73
CA VAL A 36 -0.58 12.85 -11.59
C VAL A 36 0.01 11.45 -11.46
N ILE A 37 0.19 11.01 -10.23
CA ILE A 37 0.49 9.60 -9.96
C ILE A 37 -0.75 8.77 -10.28
N ASP A 38 -0.55 7.56 -10.76
CA ASP A 38 -1.63 6.61 -10.96
C ASP A 38 -2.39 6.37 -9.63
N PRO A 39 -3.71 6.57 -9.56
CA PRO A 39 -4.50 6.25 -8.37
C PRO A 39 -4.37 4.78 -7.92
N TYR A 40 -4.00 3.89 -8.84
CA TYR A 40 -3.76 2.47 -8.60
C TYR A 40 -2.26 2.11 -8.50
N VAL A 41 -1.40 3.10 -8.29
CA VAL A 41 0.05 2.88 -8.11
C VAL A 41 0.31 1.85 -7.02
N LYS A 42 1.07 0.79 -7.36
CA LYS A 42 1.40 -0.29 -6.42
C LYS A 42 2.77 -0.11 -5.76
N LYS A 43 3.65 0.66 -6.40
CA LYS A 43 4.98 1.02 -5.90
C LYS A 43 5.24 2.48 -6.24
N TYR A 44 5.57 3.28 -5.24
CA TYR A 44 5.74 4.72 -5.35
C TYR A 44 7.11 5.13 -4.81
N ASP A 45 7.80 5.99 -5.54
CA ASP A 45 9.05 6.63 -5.10
C ASP A 45 8.76 8.06 -4.63
N PRO A 46 8.77 8.36 -3.32
CA PRO A 46 8.54 9.71 -2.81
C PRO A 46 9.67 10.69 -3.14
N THR A 47 10.88 10.22 -3.42
CA THR A 47 12.04 11.08 -3.75
C THR A 47 11.90 11.69 -5.13
N ARG A 48 11.45 10.87 -6.09
CA ARG A 48 11.21 11.28 -7.48
C ARG A 48 9.77 11.70 -7.73
N ASN A 49 8.89 11.43 -6.77
CA ASN A 49 7.45 11.55 -6.89
C ASN A 49 6.98 10.83 -8.17
N THR A 50 7.27 9.54 -8.32
CA THR A 50 6.90 8.73 -9.50
C THR A 50 6.29 7.40 -9.11
N GLY A 51 5.39 6.89 -9.94
CA GLY A 51 4.99 5.49 -9.87
C GLY A 51 6.09 4.61 -10.46
N LEU A 52 6.26 3.41 -9.91
CA LEU A 52 7.22 2.42 -10.38
C LEU A 52 6.48 1.18 -10.88
N ILE A 53 6.86 0.71 -12.06
CA ILE A 53 6.45 -0.58 -12.62
C ILE A 53 7.69 -1.39 -12.95
N ASN A 54 7.65 -2.69 -12.68
CA ASN A 54 8.67 -3.61 -13.13
C ASN A 54 8.08 -4.53 -14.21
N ILE A 55 8.76 -4.65 -15.34
CA ILE A 55 8.35 -5.46 -16.47
C ILE A 55 9.26 -6.66 -16.60
N LYS A 56 8.67 -7.84 -16.79
CA LYS A 56 9.38 -9.10 -17.07
C LYS A 56 8.60 -9.87 -18.11
N ASN A 57 9.24 -10.26 -19.22
CA ASN A 57 8.60 -10.94 -20.34
C ASN A 57 7.33 -10.22 -20.84
N GLY A 58 7.39 -8.89 -20.94
CA GLY A 58 6.28 -8.05 -21.45
C GLY A 58 5.06 -7.96 -20.52
N LYS A 59 5.19 -8.34 -19.24
CA LYS A 59 4.12 -8.24 -18.24
C LYS A 59 4.61 -7.49 -17.00
N GLN A 60 3.70 -6.77 -16.35
CA GLN A 60 3.95 -6.18 -15.05
C GLN A 60 4.15 -7.28 -14.00
N GLN A 61 5.31 -7.26 -13.35
CA GLN A 61 5.70 -8.17 -12.27
C GLN A 61 5.86 -7.35 -10.98
N MET A 62 5.10 -7.70 -9.93
CA MET A 62 5.23 -7.04 -8.62
C MET A 62 6.36 -7.66 -7.79
N ASP A 63 6.28 -8.97 -7.56
CA ASP A 63 7.27 -9.78 -6.85
C ASP A 63 7.07 -11.26 -7.21
N GLU A 64 7.95 -12.12 -6.73
CA GLU A 64 7.89 -13.58 -6.89
C GLU A 64 7.59 -14.28 -5.54
N PHE A 65 6.88 -13.60 -4.63
CA PHE A 65 6.63 -14.13 -3.30
C PHE A 65 5.74 -15.39 -3.35
N ILE A 66 6.18 -16.45 -2.69
CA ILE A 66 5.45 -17.72 -2.56
C ILE A 66 5.00 -17.84 -1.11
N TRP A 67 3.69 -17.78 -0.88
CA TRP A 67 3.09 -18.00 0.43
C TRP A 67 3.32 -19.45 0.89
N LYS A 68 3.69 -19.62 2.16
CA LYS A 68 3.93 -20.95 2.76
C LYS A 68 2.79 -21.36 3.68
N TYR A 69 2.08 -20.40 4.25
CA TYR A 69 1.09 -20.62 5.30
C TYR A 69 -0.29 -20.01 4.98
N ASP A 70 -0.60 -19.74 3.72
CA ASP A 70 -1.90 -19.15 3.28
C ASP A 70 -3.11 -20.03 3.62
N ASP A 71 -2.94 -21.35 3.61
CA ASP A 71 -3.98 -22.32 3.99
C ASP A 71 -4.12 -22.52 5.51
N THR A 72 -3.38 -21.78 6.32
CA THR A 72 -3.43 -21.93 7.78
C THR A 72 -4.79 -21.50 8.31
N LYS A 73 -5.49 -22.39 9.01
CA LYS A 73 -6.78 -22.05 9.62
C LYS A 73 -6.57 -21.04 10.75
N LEU A 74 -7.11 -19.84 10.58
CA LEU A 74 -6.99 -18.74 11.55
C LEU A 74 -8.15 -18.73 12.58
N PRO A 75 -7.93 -18.24 13.82
CA PRO A 75 -8.92 -18.28 14.92
C PRO A 75 -10.25 -17.60 14.61
N ASP A 76 -11.39 -18.16 15.01
CA ASP A 76 -12.72 -17.55 14.76
C ASP A 76 -12.84 -16.11 15.32
N ASN A 77 -13.64 -15.27 14.66
CA ASN A 77 -13.84 -13.85 15.04
C ASN A 77 -14.24 -13.65 16.52
N LYS A 78 -15.00 -14.59 17.10
CA LYS A 78 -15.46 -14.55 18.49
C LYS A 78 -14.37 -14.83 19.53
N ASN A 79 -13.22 -15.33 19.10
CA ASN A 79 -12.11 -15.74 19.97
C ASN A 79 -10.90 -14.81 19.82
N LEU A 80 -11.04 -13.66 19.14
CA LEU A 80 -9.91 -12.79 18.85
C LEU A 80 -9.47 -11.99 20.07
N ILE A 81 -8.16 -11.97 20.26
CA ILE A 81 -7.45 -11.06 21.15
C ILE A 81 -6.57 -10.22 20.22
N ILE A 82 -7.06 -9.02 19.93
CA ILE A 82 -6.50 -8.12 18.92
C ILE A 82 -5.47 -7.20 19.59
N TYR A 83 -4.32 -7.08 18.95
CA TYR A 83 -3.27 -6.13 19.32
C TYR A 83 -3.14 -5.06 18.21
N GLU A 84 -3.55 -3.83 18.51
CA GLU A 84 -3.34 -2.69 17.62
C GLU A 84 -1.85 -2.30 17.61
N MET A 85 -1.31 -2.07 16.42
CA MET A 85 0.12 -1.87 16.21
C MET A 85 0.40 -0.77 15.20
N TYR A 86 1.21 0.21 15.63
CA TYR A 86 1.88 1.14 14.73
C TYR A 86 3.24 0.58 14.33
N VAL A 87 3.46 0.35 13.02
CA VAL A 87 4.69 -0.29 12.52
C VAL A 87 5.95 0.49 12.89
N ALA A 88 5.89 1.83 12.87
CA ALA A 88 7.05 2.67 13.15
C ALA A 88 7.50 2.61 14.62
N ASP A 89 6.56 2.46 15.55
CA ASP A 89 6.84 2.53 16.99
C ASP A 89 7.17 1.17 17.60
N PHE A 90 6.72 0.07 16.98
CA PHE A 90 6.80 -1.25 17.60
C PHE A 90 8.24 -1.81 17.66
N SER A 91 9.09 -1.48 16.70
CA SER A 91 10.48 -1.95 16.65
C SER A 91 11.46 -0.82 16.39
N ASP A 92 12.71 -0.97 16.86
CA ASP A 92 13.75 0.06 16.74
C ASP A 92 14.02 0.55 15.30
N ASN A 93 13.79 -0.32 14.32
CA ASN A 93 13.93 0.01 12.90
C ASN A 93 12.64 0.49 12.22
N GLY A 94 11.50 0.44 12.91
CA GLY A 94 10.19 0.87 12.40
C GLY A 94 9.72 0.13 11.14
N GLN A 95 10.02 -1.16 11.02
CA GLN A 95 9.78 -1.96 9.82
C GLN A 95 9.18 -3.33 10.15
N PHE A 96 8.53 -3.95 9.16
CA PHE A 96 7.97 -5.30 9.28
C PHE A 96 9.00 -6.35 9.74
N SER A 97 10.25 -6.22 9.29
CA SER A 97 11.35 -7.11 9.71
C SER A 97 11.61 -7.08 11.22
N GLY A 98 11.46 -5.93 11.86
CA GLY A 98 11.58 -5.79 13.31
C GLY A 98 10.39 -6.43 14.05
N ILE A 99 9.18 -6.29 13.51
CA ILE A 99 7.98 -6.94 14.05
C ILE A 99 8.10 -8.46 13.97
N ILE A 100 8.55 -9.00 12.83
CA ILE A 100 8.77 -10.45 12.64
C ILE A 100 9.65 -11.02 13.75
N GLY A 101 10.72 -10.31 14.14
CA GLY A 101 11.63 -10.70 15.22
C GLY A 101 11.00 -10.74 16.62
N LYS A 102 9.77 -10.26 16.79
CA LYS A 102 9.02 -10.25 18.06
C LYS A 102 7.71 -11.04 18.00
N LEU A 103 7.40 -11.70 16.88
CA LEU A 103 6.15 -12.47 16.76
C LEU A 103 6.06 -13.62 17.77
N ASP A 104 7.19 -14.20 18.18
CA ASP A 104 7.20 -15.23 19.23
C ASP A 104 6.78 -14.64 20.58
N TYR A 105 7.28 -13.44 20.93
CA TYR A 105 6.83 -12.70 22.12
C TYR A 105 5.34 -12.36 22.07
N LEU A 106 4.83 -11.92 20.92
CA LEU A 106 3.40 -11.60 20.75
C LEU A 106 2.53 -12.86 20.89
N SER A 107 2.99 -13.98 20.33
CA SER A 107 2.32 -15.27 20.49
C SER A 107 2.32 -15.72 21.96
N ASP A 108 3.44 -15.57 22.67
CA ASP A 108 3.55 -15.91 24.10
C ASP A 108 2.69 -15.00 24.99
N LEU A 109 2.52 -13.73 24.60
CA LEU A 109 1.59 -12.80 25.23
C LEU A 109 0.12 -13.27 25.12
N GLY A 110 -0.18 -14.14 24.15
CA GLY A 110 -1.50 -14.74 23.94
C GLY A 110 -2.39 -14.02 22.93
N ILE A 111 -1.85 -13.04 22.20
CA ILE A 111 -2.59 -12.38 21.11
C ILE A 111 -2.71 -13.35 19.93
N ASN A 112 -3.80 -13.24 19.19
CA ASN A 112 -4.04 -14.09 18.01
C ASN A 112 -4.53 -13.30 16.79
N ALA A 113 -4.48 -11.97 16.90
CA ALA A 113 -4.71 -11.04 15.83
C ALA A 113 -3.85 -9.78 16.05
N ILE A 114 -3.28 -9.26 14.97
CA ILE A 114 -2.65 -7.95 14.91
C ILE A 114 -3.51 -7.06 14.02
N GLU A 115 -3.84 -5.87 14.51
CA GLU A 115 -4.42 -4.80 13.73
C GLU A 115 -3.34 -3.77 13.44
N LEU A 116 -2.93 -3.67 12.18
CA LEU A 116 -1.99 -2.65 11.76
C LEU A 116 -2.74 -1.33 11.60
N MET A 117 -2.22 -0.27 12.22
CA MET A 117 -2.54 1.11 11.82
C MET A 117 -2.23 1.31 10.33
N PRO A 118 -2.74 2.38 9.67
CA PRO A 118 -2.66 2.51 8.22
C PRO A 118 -1.24 2.36 7.68
N ILE A 119 -1.08 1.45 6.73
CA ILE A 119 0.22 1.09 6.12
C ILE A 119 0.40 1.67 4.72
N GLN A 120 -0.66 2.27 4.17
CA GLN A 120 -0.64 2.91 2.87
C GLN A 120 0.24 4.16 2.89
N GLU A 121 0.77 4.53 1.73
CA GLU A 121 1.52 5.77 1.63
C GLU A 121 0.63 6.99 1.89
N SER A 122 1.15 7.89 2.73
CA SER A 122 0.50 9.05 3.34
C SER A 122 1.36 10.32 3.17
N MET A 123 0.88 11.49 3.62
CA MET A 123 1.56 12.76 3.37
C MET A 123 2.97 12.89 3.99
N GLY A 124 3.37 11.99 4.89
CA GLY A 124 4.76 11.91 5.35
C GLY A 124 5.14 13.04 6.31
N LEU A 125 4.21 13.47 7.15
CA LEU A 125 4.49 14.42 8.23
C LEU A 125 5.34 13.76 9.33
N ALA A 126 6.11 14.57 10.09
CA ALA A 126 7.04 14.08 11.12
C ALA A 126 6.41 13.20 12.22
N HIS A 127 5.07 13.23 12.33
CA HIS A 127 4.27 12.34 13.19
C HIS A 127 3.01 11.92 12.43
N ASP A 128 3.19 11.11 11.39
CA ASP A 128 2.10 10.63 10.54
C ASP A 128 1.74 9.18 10.88
N TRP A 129 0.66 9.02 11.64
CA TRP A 129 0.03 7.73 11.95
C TRP A 129 -0.58 7.03 10.73
N GLY A 130 -0.57 7.66 9.56
CA GLY A 130 -0.98 7.07 8.27
C GLY A 130 -2.37 7.47 7.80
N TYR A 131 -3.13 8.21 8.61
CA TYR A 131 -4.52 8.60 8.32
C TYR A 131 -4.67 9.63 7.18
N SER A 132 -3.59 10.31 6.78
CA SER A 132 -3.61 11.18 5.59
C SER A 132 -3.21 10.40 4.33
N THR A 133 -4.00 9.38 3.95
CA THR A 133 -3.70 8.48 2.84
C THR A 133 -3.61 9.22 1.50
N ARG A 134 -2.48 9.04 0.80
CA ARG A 134 -2.21 9.60 -0.53
C ARG A 134 -2.31 8.55 -1.63
N HIS A 135 -1.75 7.35 -1.40
CA HIS A 135 -1.73 6.25 -2.37
C HIS A 135 -2.26 4.96 -1.74
N PHE A 136 -3.52 4.62 -2.06
CA PHE A 136 -4.23 3.49 -1.43
C PHE A 136 -3.63 2.10 -1.70
N PHE A 137 -2.95 1.95 -2.84
CA PHE A 137 -2.42 0.66 -3.29
C PHE A 137 -0.90 0.53 -3.12
N ALA A 138 -0.23 1.59 -2.64
CA ALA A 138 1.20 1.59 -2.36
C ALA A 138 1.43 1.53 -0.86
N LEU A 139 2.32 0.62 -0.45
CA LEU A 139 2.84 0.56 0.91
C LEU A 139 3.70 1.79 1.20
N LYS A 140 3.63 2.31 2.44
CA LYS A 140 4.55 3.34 2.94
C LYS A 140 6.00 2.84 2.86
N PRO A 141 6.89 3.45 2.05
CA PRO A 141 8.22 2.91 1.78
C PRO A 141 9.10 2.75 3.03
N THR A 142 8.83 3.51 4.09
CA THR A 142 9.58 3.43 5.36
C THR A 142 9.34 2.12 6.11
N TYR A 143 8.24 1.42 5.87
CA TYR A 143 7.93 0.15 6.53
C TYR A 143 8.57 -1.07 5.87
N GLY A 144 9.11 -0.89 4.66
CA GLY A 144 9.74 -1.94 3.85
C GLY A 144 9.11 -2.06 2.47
N THR A 145 9.30 -3.22 1.85
CA THR A 145 8.78 -3.57 0.53
C THR A 145 7.47 -4.35 0.63
N SER A 146 6.77 -4.52 -0.51
CA SER A 146 5.61 -5.41 -0.58
C SER A 146 5.95 -6.84 -0.17
N THR A 147 7.18 -7.30 -0.49
CA THR A 147 7.70 -8.61 -0.06
C THR A 147 7.83 -8.70 1.45
N ASP A 148 8.30 -7.64 2.12
CA ASP A 148 8.43 -7.61 3.59
C ASP A 148 7.07 -7.69 4.28
N LEU A 149 6.08 -6.95 3.77
CA LEU A 149 4.69 -7.04 4.26
C LEU A 149 4.14 -8.47 4.09
N LYS A 150 4.33 -9.07 2.91
CA LYS A 150 3.88 -10.46 2.67
C LYS A 150 4.57 -11.45 3.58
N GLN A 151 5.87 -11.30 3.79
CA GLN A 151 6.63 -12.14 4.73
C GLN A 151 6.11 -11.98 6.16
N PHE A 152 5.80 -10.75 6.59
CA PHE A 152 5.18 -10.51 7.90
C PHE A 152 3.84 -11.23 8.04
N VAL A 153 2.96 -11.12 7.04
CA VAL A 153 1.66 -11.81 7.04
C VAL A 153 1.84 -13.33 7.07
N ASP A 154 2.74 -13.88 6.25
CA ASP A 154 3.02 -15.33 6.19
C ASP A 154 3.57 -15.85 7.53
N GLU A 155 4.44 -15.09 8.19
CA GLU A 155 4.96 -15.43 9.52
C GLU A 155 3.93 -15.27 10.66
N CYS A 156 2.98 -14.34 10.53
CA CYS A 156 1.82 -14.26 11.42
C CYS A 156 0.93 -15.49 11.25
N HIS A 157 0.58 -15.83 10.01
CA HIS A 157 -0.25 -16.98 9.70
C HIS A 157 0.38 -18.28 10.17
N ARG A 158 1.70 -18.44 10.04
CA ARG A 158 2.47 -19.57 10.60
C ARG A 158 2.21 -19.79 12.09
N ARG A 159 1.94 -18.72 12.84
CA ARG A 159 1.68 -18.72 14.30
C ARG A 159 0.19 -18.68 14.64
N GLY A 160 -0.69 -18.77 13.63
CA GLY A 160 -2.14 -18.65 13.84
C GLY A 160 -2.59 -17.22 14.20
N ILE A 161 -1.79 -16.21 13.87
CA ILE A 161 -2.10 -14.80 14.12
C ILE A 161 -2.77 -14.21 12.87
N ARG A 162 -3.99 -13.67 13.03
CA ARG A 162 -4.65 -12.90 11.95
C ARG A 162 -4.02 -11.53 11.78
N VAL A 163 -4.07 -10.99 10.57
CA VAL A 163 -3.65 -9.62 10.29
C VAL A 163 -4.83 -8.82 9.76
N PHE A 164 -5.11 -7.69 10.40
CA PHE A 164 -6.03 -6.66 9.93
C PHE A 164 -5.25 -5.42 9.51
N ILE A 165 -5.80 -4.68 8.56
CA ILE A 165 -5.26 -3.39 8.10
C ILE A 165 -6.33 -2.35 8.34
N ASP A 166 -5.99 -1.30 9.08
CA ASP A 166 -6.81 -0.10 9.21
C ASP A 166 -6.91 0.60 7.84
N GLY A 167 -8.12 0.62 7.29
CA GLY A 167 -8.42 1.10 5.95
C GLY A 167 -9.10 2.47 5.98
N VAL A 168 -8.40 3.49 5.48
CA VAL A 168 -8.87 4.88 5.51
C VAL A 168 -9.52 5.24 4.18
N PHE A 169 -10.84 5.04 4.05
CA PHE A 169 -11.59 5.32 2.81
C PHE A 169 -12.55 6.51 2.92
N ASN A 170 -12.61 7.16 4.07
CA ASN A 170 -13.54 8.24 4.35
C ASN A 170 -13.00 9.64 4.01
N HIS A 171 -11.69 9.78 3.75
CA HIS A 171 -11.03 11.02 3.35
C HIS A 171 -9.65 10.71 2.72
N THR A 172 -8.99 11.72 2.17
CA THR A 172 -7.66 11.60 1.54
C THR A 172 -6.76 12.78 1.89
N ALA A 173 -5.46 12.61 1.62
CA ALA A 173 -4.53 13.73 1.49
C ALA A 173 -5.00 14.72 0.43
N GLY A 174 -4.75 16.02 0.64
CA GLY A 174 -5.15 17.06 -0.31
C GLY A 174 -4.51 16.94 -1.70
N ASP A 175 -3.34 16.30 -1.79
CA ASP A 175 -2.63 16.00 -3.03
C ASP A 175 -2.85 14.56 -3.54
N CYS A 176 -3.85 13.85 -3.01
CA CYS A 176 -4.22 12.52 -3.51
C CYS A 176 -4.59 12.58 -5.01
N PRO A 177 -4.07 11.67 -5.85
CA PRO A 177 -4.33 11.71 -7.29
C PRO A 177 -5.80 11.71 -7.71
N LEU A 178 -6.68 11.06 -6.94
CA LEU A 178 -8.13 11.09 -7.20
C LEU A 178 -8.68 12.52 -7.16
N ALA A 179 -8.34 13.27 -6.11
CA ALA A 179 -8.77 14.66 -5.95
C ALA A 179 -8.12 15.61 -6.97
N VAL A 180 -6.88 15.31 -7.40
CA VAL A 180 -6.21 16.09 -8.46
C VAL A 180 -6.88 15.87 -9.82
N ILE A 181 -7.27 14.63 -10.13
CA ILE A 181 -7.96 14.25 -11.37
C ILE A 181 -9.36 14.88 -11.43
N ASP A 182 -10.17 14.69 -10.39
CA ASP A 182 -11.54 15.20 -10.32
C ASP A 182 -11.98 15.38 -8.86
N HIS A 183 -11.74 16.56 -8.29
CA HIS A 183 -12.04 16.84 -6.89
C HIS A 183 -13.53 16.66 -6.56
N ASP A 184 -14.41 17.21 -7.41
CA ASP A 184 -15.85 17.28 -7.14
C ASP A 184 -16.54 15.92 -7.30
N TYR A 185 -15.93 14.98 -8.04
CA TYR A 185 -16.39 13.61 -8.12
C TYR A 185 -16.07 12.81 -6.83
N TRP A 186 -14.87 12.98 -6.27
CA TRP A 186 -14.37 12.15 -5.17
C TRP A 186 -14.56 12.74 -3.76
N VAL A 187 -14.72 14.06 -3.64
CA VAL A 187 -14.81 14.77 -2.36
C VAL A 187 -16.18 15.42 -2.24
N ARG A 188 -16.81 15.30 -1.06
CA ARG A 188 -18.14 15.85 -0.75
C ARG A 188 -18.11 16.69 0.51
#